data_AF-A0A2E6DTE5-F1
#
_entry.id   AF-A0A2E6DTE5-F1
#
_cell.length_a   1.000
_cell.length_b   1.000
_cell.length_c   1.000
_cell.angle_alpha   90.00
_cell.angle_beta   90.00
_cell.angle_gamma   90.00
#
_symmetry.space_group_name_H-M   'P 1'
#
loop_
_entity.id
_entity.type
_entity.pdbx_description
1 polymer ?
#
loop_
_entity_poly.entity_id
_entity_poly.type
_entity_poly.pdbx_seq_one_letter_code
_entity_poly.pdbx_strand_id
1 'polypeptide(L)'
;MWGWIAFLGGTSALLLWMSRAQPFPEIGSRWAWVMLCFAGVLTMSTNSPRITSEETPVVFAGCMGALGVMIGAIHDRRNQDVILAPFAGMWFVAATVSILTEGWSGYSTTEQWFGFFVATTVVLLELFLFWKGLVIGVQGRSWSQAALRQLDRGLIDGERGAISMFEKSWSVDESWLDAMSHSALIRIHEYNGNQSAAQKHRNQLERLGGENIVEGAWLSKIDACLTRLGKRDSEEE
;
A
#
# COMPACT_ATOMS: atom_id res chain seq x y z
N MET A 1 -1.38 26.82 13.36
CA MET A 1 -2.36 26.29 12.37
C MET A 1 -1.75 25.97 11.00
N TRP A 2 -1.17 26.92 10.26
CA TRP A 2 -0.65 26.67 8.90
C TRP A 2 0.40 25.55 8.79
N GLY A 3 1.26 25.37 9.81
CA GLY A 3 2.20 24.25 9.84
C GLY A 3 1.51 22.88 9.81
N TRP A 4 0.44 22.70 10.59
CA TRP A 4 -0.37 21.48 10.57
C TRP A 4 -1.08 21.26 9.24
N ILE A 5 -1.61 22.32 8.63
CA ILE A 5 -2.24 22.25 7.31
C ILE A 5 -1.23 21.78 6.26
N ALA A 6 -0.04 22.38 6.24
CA ALA A 6 1.03 22.01 5.30
C ALA A 6 1.52 20.58 5.54
N PHE A 7 1.69 20.18 6.80
CA PHE A 7 2.11 18.83 7.17
C PHE A 7 1.08 17.77 6.78
N LEU A 8 -0.17 17.90 7.22
CA LEU A 8 -1.24 16.95 6.91
C LEU A 8 -1.55 16.93 5.41
N GLY A 9 -1.66 18.12 4.79
CA GLY A 9 -1.91 18.25 3.37
C GLY A 9 -0.79 17.67 2.51
N GLY A 10 0.45 18.02 2.81
CA GLY A 10 1.64 17.58 2.07
C GLY A 10 1.89 16.08 2.19
N THR A 11 1.87 15.53 3.41
CA THR A 11 2.05 14.08 3.61
C THR A 11 0.91 13.27 3.01
N SER A 12 -0.33 13.78 3.02
CA SER A 12 -1.47 13.12 2.37
C SER A 12 -1.39 13.18 0.85
N ALA A 13 -0.99 14.31 0.27
CA ALA A 13 -0.75 14.40 -1.17
C ALA A 13 0.36 13.44 -1.62
N LEU A 14 1.43 13.34 -0.81
CA LEU A 14 2.51 12.38 -1.05
C LEU A 14 2.01 10.93 -0.95
N LEU A 15 1.20 10.60 0.07
CA LEU A 15 0.58 9.27 0.20
C LEU A 15 -0.31 8.94 -1.01
N LEU A 16 -1.12 9.88 -1.50
CA LEU A 16 -1.91 9.69 -2.72
C LEU A 16 -1.05 9.38 -3.94
N TRP A 17 0.06 10.12 -4.09
CA TRP A 17 0.98 9.93 -5.20
C TRP A 17 1.65 8.55 -5.12
N MET A 18 2.20 8.17 -3.96
CA MET A 18 2.87 6.88 -3.76
C MET A 18 1.89 5.69 -3.83
N SER A 19 0.65 5.87 -3.41
CA SER A 19 -0.38 4.83 -3.50
C SER A 19 -0.61 4.35 -4.94
N ARG A 20 -0.36 5.19 -5.94
CA ARG A 20 -0.52 4.78 -7.36
C ARG A 20 0.46 3.70 -7.79
N ALA A 21 1.61 3.60 -7.12
CA ALA A 21 2.63 2.60 -7.39
C ALA A 21 2.45 1.32 -6.56
N GLN A 22 1.42 1.24 -5.71
CA GLN A 22 1.09 0.04 -4.94
C GLN A 22 0.21 -0.92 -5.75
N PRO A 23 0.27 -2.24 -5.48
CA PRO A 23 -0.61 -3.22 -6.12
C PRO A 23 -2.10 -2.97 -5.83
N PHE A 24 -2.41 -2.48 -4.62
CA PHE A 24 -3.77 -2.14 -4.18
C PHE A 24 -3.86 -0.64 -3.84
N PRO A 25 -3.92 0.24 -4.86
CA PRO A 25 -3.84 1.70 -4.66
C PRO A 25 -5.01 2.27 -3.84
N GLU A 26 -6.11 1.54 -3.71
CA GLU A 26 -7.33 2.03 -3.07
C GLU A 26 -7.18 2.18 -1.55
N ILE A 27 -6.29 1.42 -0.91
CA ILE A 27 -6.13 1.40 0.55
C ILE A 27 -5.51 2.72 1.02
N GLY A 28 -4.26 3.00 0.66
CA GLY A 28 -3.59 4.26 0.98
C GLY A 28 -4.33 5.48 0.46
N SER A 29 -4.92 5.40 -0.75
CA SER A 29 -5.61 6.55 -1.35
C SER A 29 -6.85 6.99 -0.58
N ARG A 30 -7.64 6.07 -0.03
CA ARG A 30 -8.83 6.41 0.78
C ARG A 30 -8.45 7.21 2.01
N TRP A 31 -7.40 6.79 2.72
CA TRP A 31 -6.88 7.49 3.89
C TRP A 31 -6.35 8.87 3.56
N ALA A 32 -5.58 8.95 2.48
CA ALA A 32 -5.01 10.20 2.02
C ALA A 32 -6.09 11.22 1.62
N TRP A 33 -7.18 10.77 0.98
CA TRP A 33 -8.32 11.64 0.68
C TRP A 33 -9.02 12.15 1.94
N VAL A 34 -9.24 11.30 2.94
CA VAL A 34 -9.83 11.73 4.23
C VAL A 34 -8.98 12.82 4.88
N MET A 35 -7.67 12.63 4.93
CA MET A 35 -6.76 13.62 5.51
C MET A 35 -6.63 14.89 4.67
N LEU A 36 -6.64 14.81 3.34
CA LEU A 36 -6.69 15.98 2.46
C LEU A 36 -7.98 16.78 2.64
N CYS A 37 -9.13 16.11 2.72
CA CYS A 37 -10.41 16.76 2.99
C CYS A 37 -10.36 17.49 4.33
N PHE A 38 -9.81 16.86 5.37
CA PHE A 38 -9.64 17.50 6.66
C PHE A 38 -8.68 18.71 6.61
N ALA A 39 -7.54 18.60 5.93
CA ALA A 39 -6.62 19.72 5.73
C ALA A 39 -7.29 20.89 4.96
N GLY A 40 -8.15 20.59 3.98
CA GLY A 40 -8.96 21.56 3.26
C GLY A 40 -9.95 22.28 4.18
N VAL A 41 -10.67 21.52 5.03
CA VAL A 41 -11.58 22.08 6.04
C VAL A 41 -10.82 22.97 7.03
N LEU A 42 -9.67 22.55 7.52
CA LEU A 42 -8.82 23.37 8.40
C LEU A 42 -8.36 24.66 7.74
N THR A 43 -8.04 24.61 6.44
CA THR A 43 -7.67 25.79 5.66
C THR A 43 -8.83 26.79 5.59
N MET A 44 -10.04 26.30 5.31
CA MET A 44 -11.24 27.13 5.32
C MET A 44 -11.50 27.70 6.73
N SER A 45 -11.35 26.87 7.76
CA SER A 45 -11.55 27.24 9.16
C SER A 45 -10.57 28.33 9.64
N THR A 46 -9.33 28.31 9.15
CA THR A 46 -8.31 29.31 9.50
C THR A 46 -8.64 30.70 8.96
N ASN A 47 -9.38 30.78 7.86
CA ASN A 47 -9.83 32.04 7.27
C ASN A 47 -11.24 32.44 7.75
N SER A 48 -11.85 31.64 8.63
CA SER A 48 -13.18 31.89 9.18
C SER A 48 -13.12 32.94 10.30
N PRO A 49 -14.17 33.77 10.49
CA PRO A 49 -14.26 34.70 11.61
C PRO A 49 -14.28 34.02 12.99
N ARG A 50 -14.62 32.73 13.05
CA ARG A 50 -14.63 31.95 14.29
C ARG A 50 -13.28 31.29 14.51
N ILE A 51 -12.67 31.55 15.66
CA ILE A 51 -11.38 30.99 16.04
C ILE A 51 -11.53 29.47 16.20
N THR A 52 -10.68 28.73 15.49
CA THR A 52 -10.58 27.27 15.61
C THR A 52 -9.55 26.95 16.69
N SER A 53 -9.85 25.99 17.58
CA SER A 53 -8.90 25.56 18.61
C SER A 53 -7.62 25.01 17.98
N GLU A 54 -6.46 25.39 18.53
CA GLU A 54 -5.14 24.93 18.09
C GLU A 54 -4.93 23.43 18.30
N GLU A 55 -5.66 22.83 19.23
CA GLU A 55 -5.64 21.40 19.54
C GLU A 55 -6.34 20.54 18.47
N THR A 56 -7.25 21.13 17.69
CA THR A 56 -8.07 20.41 16.69
C THR A 56 -7.25 19.56 15.71
N PRO A 57 -6.22 20.11 15.02
CA PRO A 57 -5.37 19.31 14.14
C PRO A 57 -4.58 18.23 14.90
N VAL A 58 -4.15 18.51 16.13
CA VAL A 58 -3.36 17.58 16.95
C VAL A 58 -4.17 16.34 17.32
N VAL A 59 -5.38 16.53 17.86
CA VAL A 59 -6.27 15.43 18.25
C VAL A 59 -6.66 14.59 17.04
N PHE A 60 -7.03 15.24 15.92
CA PHE A 60 -7.43 14.52 14.72
C PHE A 60 -6.26 13.72 14.12
N ALA A 61 -5.07 14.32 14.04
CA ALA A 61 -3.86 13.63 13.57
C ALA A 61 -3.50 12.45 14.47
N GLY A 62 -3.64 12.58 15.79
CA GLY A 62 -3.42 11.49 16.74
C GLY A 62 -4.40 10.34 16.55
N CYS A 63 -5.71 10.62 16.54
CA CYS A 63 -6.73 9.58 16.36
C CYS A 63 -6.62 8.87 15.01
N MET A 64 -6.54 9.65 13.92
CA MET A 64 -6.47 9.09 12.57
C MET A 64 -5.13 8.43 12.30
N GLY A 65 -4.03 8.96 12.84
CA GLY A 65 -2.72 8.32 12.78
C GLY A 65 -2.72 6.96 13.48
N ALA A 66 -3.23 6.89 14.71
CA ALA A 66 -3.32 5.62 15.45
C ALA A 66 -4.18 4.56 14.72
N LEU A 67 -5.37 4.95 14.25
CA LEU A 67 -6.23 4.07 13.47
C LEU A 67 -5.57 3.63 12.16
N GLY A 68 -4.92 4.57 11.47
CA GLY A 68 -4.22 4.31 10.21
C GLY A 68 -3.03 3.36 10.38
N VAL A 69 -2.28 3.46 11.49
CA VAL A 69 -1.18 2.51 11.80
C VAL A 69 -1.75 1.11 12.01
N MET A 70 -2.81 0.96 12.80
CA MET A 70 -3.44 -0.36 13.03
C MET A 70 -3.97 -0.97 11.74
N ILE A 71 -4.68 -0.18 10.94
CA ILE A 71 -5.26 -0.64 9.67
C ILE A 71 -4.16 -0.92 8.64
N GLY A 72 -3.12 -0.09 8.59
CA GLY A 72 -1.93 -0.30 7.77
C GLY A 72 -1.24 -1.61 8.12
N ALA A 73 -1.01 -1.89 9.41
CA ALA A 73 -0.41 -3.15 9.86
C ALA A 73 -1.24 -4.40 9.48
N ILE A 74 -2.57 -4.29 9.50
CA ILE A 74 -3.47 -5.38 9.04
C ILE A 74 -3.31 -5.63 7.55
N HIS A 75 -3.29 -4.58 6.73
CA HIS A 75 -3.15 -4.71 5.27
C HIS A 75 -1.74 -5.13 4.85
N ASP A 76 -0.74 -4.70 5.60
CA ASP A 76 0.64 -5.13 5.45
C ASP A 76 0.77 -6.65 5.68
N ARG A 77 0.20 -7.14 6.79
CA ARG A 77 0.15 -8.58 7.08
C ARG A 77 -0.60 -9.38 6.00
N ARG A 78 -1.55 -8.77 5.31
CA ARG A 78 -2.31 -9.38 4.20
C ARG A 78 -1.59 -9.26 2.86
N ASN A 79 -0.41 -8.66 2.80
CA ASN A 79 0.34 -8.38 1.59
C ASN A 79 -0.47 -7.52 0.60
N GLN A 80 -1.12 -6.45 1.08
CA GLN A 80 -1.96 -5.58 0.27
C GLN A 80 -1.44 -4.15 0.20
N ASP A 81 -0.97 -3.60 1.32
CA ASP A 81 -0.47 -2.22 1.39
C ASP A 81 0.62 -2.12 2.46
N VAL A 82 1.73 -1.46 2.13
CA VAL A 82 2.88 -1.31 3.02
C VAL A 82 3.16 0.15 3.39
N ILE A 83 2.48 1.10 2.75
CA ILE A 83 2.77 2.54 2.85
C ILE A 83 1.79 3.29 3.76
N LEU A 84 0.58 2.76 3.99
CA LEU A 84 -0.37 3.42 4.88
C LEU A 84 0.17 3.54 6.32
N ALA A 85 0.79 2.47 6.83
CA ALA A 85 1.31 2.43 8.19
C ALA A 85 2.35 3.53 8.48
N PRO A 86 3.43 3.71 7.69
CA PRO A 86 4.37 4.80 7.93
C PRO A 86 3.74 6.19 7.77
N PHE A 87 2.87 6.41 6.78
CA PHE A 87 2.25 7.72 6.64
C PHE A 87 1.30 8.07 7.79
N ALA A 88 0.53 7.10 8.26
CA ALA A 88 -0.31 7.28 9.44
C ALA A 88 0.51 7.44 10.72
N GLY A 89 1.62 6.72 10.82
CA GLY A 89 2.55 6.81 11.92
C GLY A 89 3.17 8.20 12.04
N MET A 90 3.57 8.86 10.94
CA MET A 90 3.98 10.26 10.95
C MET A 90 2.97 11.19 11.62
N TRP A 91 1.68 11.03 11.29
CA TRP A 91 0.61 11.84 11.89
C TRP A 91 0.48 11.57 13.39
N PHE A 92 0.54 10.30 13.78
CA PHE A 92 0.48 9.90 15.18
C PHE A 92 1.67 10.41 16.00
N VAL A 93 2.88 10.30 15.46
CA VAL A 93 4.12 10.77 16.10
C VAL A 93 4.09 12.28 16.26
N ALA A 94 3.76 13.02 15.20
CA ALA A 94 3.67 14.47 15.26
C ALA A 94 2.65 14.93 16.30
N ALA A 95 1.47 14.28 16.35
CA ALA A 95 0.45 14.59 17.35
C ALA A 95 0.94 14.29 18.78
N THR A 96 1.53 13.12 18.99
CA THR A 96 2.03 12.68 20.29
C THR A 96 3.12 13.63 20.81
N VAL A 97 4.10 13.96 19.96
CA VAL A 97 5.18 14.89 20.33
C VAL A 97 4.61 16.27 20.61
N SER A 98 3.66 16.77 19.81
CA SER A 98 3.02 18.07 20.02
C SER A 98 2.38 18.16 21.41
N ILE A 99 1.56 17.16 21.79
CA ILE A 99 0.90 17.10 23.11
C ILE A 99 1.93 17.09 24.24
N LEU A 100 3.00 16.31 24.08
CA LEU A 100 4.05 16.21 25.11
C LEU A 100 4.86 17.50 25.24
N THR A 101 5.12 18.21 24.14
CA THR A 101 5.86 19.47 24.16
C THR A 101 5.05 20.64 24.71
N GLU A 102 3.74 20.67 24.45
CA GLU A 102 2.86 21.76 24.89
C GLU A 102 2.73 21.81 26.42
N GLY A 103 2.60 20.65 27.07
CA GLY A 103 2.55 20.55 28.54
C GLY A 103 3.90 20.56 29.24
N TRP A 104 5.03 20.61 28.51
CA TRP A 104 6.36 20.30 29.04
C TRP A 104 6.78 21.15 30.25
N SER A 105 6.46 22.45 30.23
CA SER A 105 6.80 23.39 31.31
C SER A 105 5.96 23.20 32.57
N GLY A 106 4.78 22.59 32.45
CA GLY A 106 3.88 22.28 33.56
C GLY A 106 4.09 20.90 34.17
N TYR A 107 4.86 20.04 33.50
CA TYR A 107 5.13 18.67 33.96
C TYR A 107 6.14 18.62 35.10
N SER A 108 5.86 17.73 36.06
CA SER A 108 6.83 17.30 37.06
C SER A 108 7.99 16.54 36.40
N THR A 109 9.12 16.40 37.11
CA THR A 109 10.28 15.67 36.61
C THR A 109 9.94 14.23 36.20
N THR A 110 9.05 13.57 36.93
CA THR A 110 8.61 12.20 36.61
C THR A 110 7.78 12.16 35.32
N GLU A 111 6.87 13.11 35.12
CA GLU A 111 6.07 13.23 33.89
C GLU A 111 6.93 13.57 32.68
N GLN A 112 7.96 14.42 32.84
CA GLN A 112 8.92 14.72 31.79
C GLN A 112 9.72 13.47 31.36
N TRP A 113 10.18 12.65 32.31
CA TRP A 113 10.84 11.38 32.00
C TRP A 113 9.90 10.43 31.26
N PHE A 114 8.67 10.28 31.74
CA PHE A 114 7.68 9.43 31.08
C PHE A 114 7.39 9.91 29.65
N GLY A 115 7.16 11.22 29.47
CA GLY A 115 6.95 11.84 28.17
C GLY A 115 8.14 11.63 27.23
N PHE A 116 9.36 11.77 27.74
CA PHE A 116 10.58 11.50 26.95
C PHE A 116 10.64 10.05 26.47
N PHE A 117 10.36 9.07 27.33
CA PHE A 117 10.34 7.66 26.94
C PHE A 117 9.24 7.35 25.93
N VAL A 118 8.04 7.93 26.10
CA VAL A 118 6.93 7.77 25.15
C VAL A 118 7.28 8.37 23.79
N ALA A 119 7.79 9.61 23.75
CA ALA A 119 8.20 10.27 22.51
C ALA A 119 9.29 9.47 21.79
N THR A 120 10.31 9.01 22.54
CA THR A 120 11.40 8.20 21.98
C THR A 120 10.89 6.89 21.39
N THR A 121 10.01 6.19 22.12
CA THR A 121 9.43 4.92 21.66
C THR A 121 8.62 5.11 20.38
N VAL A 122 7.75 6.11 20.33
CA VAL A 122 6.90 6.37 19.17
C VAL A 122 7.74 6.76 17.94
N VAL A 123 8.79 7.56 18.12
CA VAL A 123 9.74 7.91 17.04
C VAL A 123 10.51 6.68 16.54
N LEU A 124 10.98 5.80 17.43
CA LEU A 124 11.68 4.57 17.03
C LEU A 124 10.77 3.59 16.28
N LEU A 125 9.53 3.43 16.74
CA LEU A 125 8.52 2.64 16.03
C LEU A 125 8.23 3.21 14.64
N GLU A 126 8.20 4.53 14.52
CA GLU A 126 8.00 5.18 13.23
C GLU A 126 9.15 4.96 12.25
N LEU A 127 10.39 5.06 12.72
CA LEU A 127 11.57 4.73 11.91
C LEU A 127 11.52 3.28 11.41
N PHE A 128 11.06 2.36 12.26
CA PHE A 128 10.85 0.97 11.87
C PHE A 128 9.77 0.84 10.77
N LEU A 129 8.62 1.52 10.92
CA LEU A 129 7.56 1.50 9.90
C LEU A 129 8.03 2.09 8.57
N PHE A 130 8.80 3.18 8.61
CA PHE A 130 9.40 3.78 7.41
C PHE A 130 10.33 2.81 6.69
N TRP A 131 11.25 2.18 7.43
CA TRP A 131 12.16 1.20 6.86
C TRP A 131 11.40 0.03 6.23
N LYS A 132 10.45 -0.54 6.98
CA LYS A 132 9.67 -1.70 6.55
C LYS A 132 8.75 -1.38 5.38
N GLY A 133 8.13 -0.21 5.34
CA GLY A 133 7.15 0.17 4.32
C GLY A 133 7.77 0.76 3.06
N LEU A 134 8.77 1.64 3.19
CA LEU A 134 9.31 2.41 2.08
C LEU A 134 10.65 1.89 1.56
N VAL A 135 11.49 1.30 2.43
CA VAL A 135 12.81 0.78 2.02
C VAL A 135 12.71 -0.68 1.56
N ILE A 136 12.12 -1.55 2.37
CA ILE A 136 11.88 -2.95 1.98
C ILE A 136 10.80 -2.99 0.88
N GLY A 137 9.77 -2.15 1.01
CA GLY A 137 8.76 -1.98 -0.02
C GLY A 137 7.79 -3.15 -0.12
N VAL A 138 7.29 -3.35 -1.32
CA VAL A 138 6.15 -4.22 -1.62
C VAL A 138 6.63 -5.64 -1.95
N GLN A 139 6.05 -6.65 -1.31
CA GLN A 139 6.43 -8.06 -1.54
C GLN A 139 5.89 -8.59 -2.89
N GLY A 140 6.64 -9.47 -3.56
CA GLY A 140 6.21 -10.10 -4.82
C GLY A 140 4.85 -10.80 -4.73
N ARG A 141 4.54 -11.41 -3.57
CA ARG A 141 3.23 -12.01 -3.26
C ARG A 141 2.06 -11.04 -3.46
N SER A 142 2.22 -9.77 -3.08
CA SER A 142 1.16 -8.77 -3.20
C SER A 142 0.85 -8.43 -4.66
N TRP A 143 1.88 -8.32 -5.50
CA TRP A 143 1.75 -8.10 -6.94
C TRP A 143 1.10 -9.30 -7.63
N SER A 144 1.45 -10.53 -7.25
CA SER A 144 0.82 -11.75 -7.78
C SER A 144 -0.66 -11.83 -7.41
N GLN A 145 -1.03 -11.46 -6.18
CA GLN A 145 -2.44 -11.37 -5.76
C GLN A 145 -3.20 -10.28 -6.52
N ALA A 146 -2.59 -9.11 -6.73
CA ALA A 146 -3.19 -8.04 -7.51
C ALA A 146 -3.37 -8.45 -8.98
N ALA A 147 -2.39 -9.11 -9.58
CA ALA A 147 -2.45 -9.63 -10.94
C ALA A 147 -3.61 -10.59 -11.13
N LEU A 148 -3.78 -11.52 -10.20
CA LEU A 148 -4.89 -12.48 -10.22
C LEU A 148 -6.26 -11.80 -10.08
N ARG A 149 -6.36 -10.75 -9.24
CA ARG A 149 -7.58 -9.94 -9.13
C ARG A 149 -7.90 -9.20 -10.43
N GLN A 150 -6.90 -8.70 -11.15
CA GLN A 150 -7.11 -8.03 -12.43
C GLN A 150 -7.48 -9.02 -13.53
N LEU A 151 -6.87 -10.20 -13.53
CA LEU A 151 -7.22 -11.29 -14.45
C LEU A 151 -8.68 -11.73 -14.25
N ASP A 152 -9.11 -11.92 -13.01
CA ASP A 152 -10.51 -12.29 -12.70
C ASP A 152 -11.52 -11.20 -13.09
N ARG A 153 -11.06 -9.93 -13.18
CA ARG A 153 -11.86 -8.79 -13.66
C ARG A 153 -11.87 -8.63 -15.19
N GLY A 154 -11.09 -9.42 -15.91
CA GLY A 154 -10.92 -9.29 -17.35
C GLY A 154 -9.94 -8.20 -17.79
N LEU A 155 -9.21 -7.57 -16.87
CA LEU A 155 -8.22 -6.53 -17.21
C LEU A 155 -6.86 -7.19 -17.45
N ILE A 156 -6.62 -7.61 -18.68
CA ILE A 156 -5.37 -8.30 -19.08
C ILE A 156 -4.25 -7.29 -19.36
N ASP A 157 -4.54 -6.30 -20.20
CA ASP A 157 -3.56 -5.35 -20.73
C ASP A 157 -3.53 -4.00 -19.99
N GLY A 158 -2.46 -3.24 -20.24
CA GLY A 158 -2.24 -1.89 -19.68
C GLY A 158 -1.37 -1.88 -18.41
N GLU A 159 -1.04 -0.69 -17.92
CA GLU A 159 -0.15 -0.49 -16.76
C GLU A 159 -0.69 -1.11 -15.47
N ARG A 160 -2.02 -1.28 -15.39
CA ARG A 160 -2.74 -1.93 -14.29
C ARG A 160 -3.33 -3.30 -14.67
N GLY A 161 -2.99 -3.81 -15.84
CA GLY A 161 -3.42 -5.13 -16.31
C GLY A 161 -2.70 -6.27 -15.59
N ALA A 162 -3.28 -7.46 -15.69
CA ALA A 162 -2.74 -8.68 -15.10
C ALA A 162 -1.29 -8.94 -15.55
N ILE A 163 -0.95 -8.70 -16.83
CA ILE A 163 0.40 -8.92 -17.37
C ILE A 163 1.42 -8.06 -16.63
N SER A 164 1.21 -6.73 -16.59
CA SER A 164 2.15 -5.81 -15.93
C SER A 164 2.32 -6.12 -14.44
N MET A 165 1.27 -6.61 -13.79
CA MET A 165 1.29 -6.96 -12.37
C MET A 165 2.08 -8.26 -12.12
N PHE A 166 1.91 -9.29 -12.96
CA PHE A 166 2.73 -10.51 -12.91
C PHE A 166 4.20 -10.25 -13.26
N GLU A 167 4.48 -9.30 -14.15
CA GLU A 167 5.85 -8.88 -14.44
C GLU A 167 6.52 -8.12 -13.29
N LYS A 168 5.76 -7.68 -12.28
CA LYS A 168 6.28 -7.01 -11.07
C LYS A 168 6.34 -7.94 -9.86
N SER A 169 5.78 -9.15 -9.94
CA SER A 169 5.64 -10.04 -8.78
C SER A 169 6.89 -10.84 -8.42
N TRP A 170 8.05 -10.49 -8.93
CA TRP A 170 9.28 -11.24 -8.68
C TRP A 170 9.76 -11.13 -7.24
N SER A 171 10.42 -12.19 -6.77
CA SER A 171 10.99 -12.25 -5.43
C SER A 171 12.40 -12.83 -5.46
N VAL A 172 13.37 -12.10 -4.89
CA VAL A 172 14.75 -12.57 -4.75
C VAL A 172 14.83 -13.79 -3.83
N ASP A 173 13.96 -13.86 -2.82
CA ASP A 173 13.99 -14.90 -1.79
C ASP A 173 13.14 -16.13 -2.17
N GLU A 174 12.14 -15.96 -3.04
CA GLU A 174 11.11 -16.97 -3.33
C GLU A 174 11.08 -17.34 -4.81
N SER A 175 12.00 -18.20 -5.25
CA SER A 175 12.09 -18.66 -6.66
C SER A 175 10.82 -19.34 -7.19
N TRP A 176 10.02 -19.95 -6.31
CA TRP A 176 8.73 -20.56 -6.68
C TRP A 176 7.71 -19.51 -7.13
N LEU A 177 7.81 -18.27 -6.65
CA LEU A 177 6.88 -17.19 -6.97
C LEU A 177 7.16 -16.62 -8.36
N ASP A 178 8.43 -16.57 -8.75
CA ASP A 178 8.88 -16.26 -10.10
C ASP A 178 8.35 -17.29 -11.10
N ALA A 179 8.42 -18.57 -10.74
CA ALA A 179 7.91 -19.67 -11.56
C ALA A 179 6.39 -19.59 -11.74
N MET A 180 5.64 -19.30 -10.68
CA MET A 180 4.20 -19.08 -10.74
C MET A 180 3.81 -17.88 -11.60
N SER A 181 4.59 -16.79 -11.52
CA SER A 181 4.37 -15.59 -12.32
C SER A 181 4.57 -15.89 -13.80
N HIS A 182 5.63 -16.63 -14.14
CA HIS A 182 5.85 -17.09 -15.51
C HIS A 182 4.81 -18.07 -16.03
N SER A 183 4.40 -19.04 -15.22
CA SER A 183 3.38 -19.99 -15.64
C SER A 183 2.05 -19.31 -15.96
N ALA A 184 1.72 -18.23 -15.23
CA ALA A 184 0.57 -17.39 -15.52
C ALA A 184 0.76 -16.55 -16.79
N LEU A 185 1.91 -15.90 -16.95
CA LEU A 185 2.21 -15.09 -18.14
C LEU A 185 2.20 -15.91 -19.44
N ILE A 186 2.72 -17.14 -19.42
CA ILE A 186 2.67 -18.06 -20.57
C ILE A 186 1.23 -18.27 -21.01
N ARG A 187 0.34 -18.64 -20.07
CA ARG A 187 -1.07 -18.91 -20.35
C ARG A 187 -1.82 -17.69 -20.86
N ILE A 188 -1.57 -16.52 -20.27
CA ILE A 188 -2.18 -15.26 -20.71
C ILE A 188 -1.72 -14.90 -22.13
N HIS A 189 -0.43 -15.03 -22.43
CA HIS A 189 0.08 -14.74 -23.77
C HIS A 189 -0.37 -15.77 -24.82
N GLU A 190 -0.51 -17.04 -24.44
CA GLU A 190 -1.10 -18.08 -25.31
C GLU A 190 -2.57 -17.78 -25.60
N TYR A 191 -3.34 -17.37 -24.59
CA TYR A 191 -4.73 -16.90 -24.76
C TYR A 191 -4.83 -15.70 -25.72
N ASN A 192 -3.92 -14.73 -25.59
CA ASN A 192 -3.84 -13.58 -26.50
C ASN A 192 -3.22 -13.90 -27.88
N GLY A 193 -2.84 -15.15 -28.16
CA GLY A 193 -2.20 -15.56 -29.41
C GLY A 193 -0.74 -15.11 -29.60
N ASN A 194 -0.10 -14.54 -28.57
CA ASN A 194 1.26 -14.04 -28.62
C ASN A 194 2.29 -15.12 -28.25
N GLN A 195 2.58 -16.00 -29.21
CA GLN A 195 3.49 -17.14 -29.03
C GLN A 195 4.95 -16.72 -28.74
N SER A 196 5.39 -15.56 -29.22
CA SER A 196 6.75 -15.06 -28.98
C SER A 196 6.98 -14.71 -27.51
N ALA A 197 6.05 -13.96 -26.91
CA ALA A 197 6.11 -13.61 -25.49
C ALA A 197 5.93 -14.85 -24.59
N ALA A 198 5.02 -15.76 -24.97
CA ALA A 198 4.84 -17.03 -24.28
C ALA A 198 6.14 -17.86 -24.26
N GLN A 199 6.83 -17.98 -25.40
CA GLN A 199 8.09 -18.75 -25.46
C GLN A 199 9.21 -18.12 -24.62
N LYS A 200 9.28 -16.78 -24.55
CA LYS A 200 10.24 -16.10 -23.68
C LYS A 200 10.04 -16.50 -22.22
N HIS A 201 8.81 -16.47 -21.73
CA HIS A 201 8.51 -16.87 -20.36
C HIS A 201 8.63 -18.37 -20.13
N ARG A 202 8.37 -19.20 -21.15
CA ARG A 202 8.63 -20.65 -21.09
C ARG A 202 10.10 -20.96 -20.86
N ASN A 203 11.00 -20.32 -21.61
CA ASN A 203 12.45 -20.45 -21.43
C ASN A 203 12.90 -20.02 -20.02
N GLN A 204 12.26 -19.00 -19.43
CA GLN A 204 12.56 -18.55 -18.08
C GLN A 204 12.04 -19.53 -17.02
N LEU A 205 10.82 -20.06 -17.20
CA LEU A 205 10.24 -21.08 -16.32
C LEU A 205 11.08 -22.36 -16.32
N GLU A 206 11.56 -22.81 -17.47
CA GLU A 206 12.46 -23.97 -17.57
C GLU A 206 13.72 -23.80 -16.73
N ARG A 207 14.31 -22.59 -16.72
CA ARG A 207 15.49 -22.29 -15.89
C ARG A 207 15.19 -22.34 -14.39
N LEU A 208 13.95 -22.14 -13.98
CA LEU A 208 13.52 -22.19 -12.59
C LEU A 208 13.14 -23.61 -12.13
N GLY A 209 13.13 -24.60 -13.03
CA GLY A 209 12.75 -25.98 -12.72
C GLY A 209 11.52 -26.48 -13.48
N GLY A 210 10.98 -25.67 -14.40
CA GLY A 210 9.86 -26.04 -15.26
C GLY A 210 8.50 -25.97 -14.56
N GLU A 211 7.47 -26.51 -15.19
CA GLU A 211 6.11 -26.47 -14.65
C GLU A 211 5.92 -27.39 -13.44
N ASN A 212 6.81 -28.35 -13.21
CA ASN A 212 6.73 -29.32 -12.10
C ASN A 212 6.87 -28.68 -10.72
N ILE A 213 7.50 -27.50 -10.62
CA ILE A 213 7.63 -26.76 -9.36
C ILE A 213 6.41 -25.88 -9.06
N VAL A 214 5.51 -25.74 -10.03
CA VAL A 214 4.30 -24.94 -9.89
C VAL A 214 3.15 -25.82 -9.43
N GLU A 215 2.46 -25.40 -8.39
CA GLU A 215 1.31 -26.15 -7.88
C GLU A 215 0.17 -26.20 -8.90
N GLY A 216 -0.38 -27.39 -9.13
CA GLY A 216 -1.51 -27.56 -10.07
C GLY A 216 -2.74 -26.73 -9.71
N ALA A 217 -2.96 -26.44 -8.42
CA ALA A 217 -4.03 -25.56 -7.96
C ALA A 217 -3.89 -24.14 -8.52
N TRP A 218 -2.66 -23.61 -8.61
CA TRP A 218 -2.38 -22.31 -9.22
C TRP A 218 -2.75 -22.30 -10.70
N LEU A 219 -2.28 -23.30 -11.44
CA LEU A 219 -2.54 -23.44 -12.88
C LEU A 219 -4.04 -23.50 -13.16
N SER A 220 -4.76 -24.36 -12.43
CA SER A 220 -6.22 -24.51 -12.56
C SER A 220 -6.96 -23.19 -12.31
N LYS A 221 -6.45 -22.34 -11.42
CA LYS A 221 -7.07 -21.06 -11.10
C LYS A 221 -6.89 -20.04 -12.23
N ILE A 222 -5.70 -19.99 -12.84
CA ILE A 222 -5.43 -19.15 -14.00
C ILE A 222 -6.29 -19.60 -15.19
N ASP A 223 -6.32 -20.91 -15.46
CA ASP A 223 -7.09 -21.49 -16.57
C ASP A 223 -8.59 -21.23 -16.38
N ALA A 224 -9.11 -21.32 -15.15
CA ALA A 224 -10.49 -20.99 -14.82
C ALA A 224 -10.82 -19.49 -15.03
N CYS A 225 -9.88 -18.58 -14.72
CA CYS A 225 -10.05 -17.16 -15.01
C CYS A 225 -10.08 -16.90 -16.52
N LEU A 226 -9.16 -17.48 -17.29
CA LEU A 226 -9.08 -17.33 -18.75
C LEU A 226 -10.31 -17.93 -19.46
N THR A 227 -10.77 -19.11 -19.02
CA THR A 227 -11.99 -19.75 -19.58
C THR A 227 -13.22 -18.87 -19.37
N ARG A 228 -13.31 -18.20 -18.21
CA ARG A 228 -14.42 -17.29 -17.90
C ARG A 228 -14.38 -16.03 -18.75
N LEU A 229 -13.17 -15.51 -19.00
CA LEU A 229 -12.91 -14.41 -19.93
C LEU A 229 -13.39 -14.77 -21.34
N GLY A 230 -12.96 -15.91 -21.87
CA GLY A 230 -13.35 -16.34 -23.22
C GLY A 230 -14.86 -16.56 -23.39
N LYS A 231 -15.55 -17.05 -22.34
CA LYS A 231 -17.03 -17.14 -22.35
C LYS A 231 -17.70 -15.78 -22.43
N ARG A 232 -17.19 -14.80 -21.68
CA ARG A 232 -17.73 -13.44 -21.68
C ARG A 232 -17.53 -12.77 -23.04
N ASP A 233 -16.35 -12.92 -23.62
CA ASP A 233 -16.06 -12.37 -24.95
C ASP A 233 -17.01 -12.97 -26.01
N SER A 234 -17.37 -14.26 -25.90
CA SER A 234 -18.34 -14.91 -26.80
C SER A 234 -19.81 -14.58 -26.57
N GLU A 235 -20.18 -14.02 -25.42
CA GLU A 235 -21.56 -13.57 -25.11
C GLU A 235 -21.78 -12.08 -25.47
N GLU A 236 -20.69 -11.30 -25.63
CA GLU A 236 -20.72 -9.90 -26.03
C GLU A 236 -20.64 -9.71 -27.57
N GLU A 237 -20.33 -10.76 -28.34
CA GLU A 237 -20.41 -10.83 -29.83
C GLU A 237 -21.80 -11.29 -30.34
#